data_AF-A0A7S3TLY0-F1
#
_entry.id   AF-A0A7S3TLY0-F1
#
_cell.length_a   1.000
_cell.length_b   1.000
_cell.length_c   1.000
_cell.angle_alpha   90.00
_cell.angle_beta   90.00
_cell.angle_gamma   90.00
#
_symmetry.space_group_name_H-M   'P 1'
#
loop_
_entity.id
_entity.type
_entity.pdbx_description
1 polymer ?
#
loop_
_entity_poly.entity_id
_entity_poly.type
_entity_poly.pdbx_seq_one_letter_code
_entity_poly.pdbx_strand_id
1 'polypeptide(L)'
;FLSHPAYAAREGVKEEVLAHARDDDLVYVPNSAGLRNTNVSYSELLAEFAEWSHEMIRLGKGICIELSVSPEDKSNAFALQRLKELGVDIFGANKTSFQCQGGPTGPKAFTPKDLVAAFNTRLLVPDGTTAW
;
A
#
# COMPACT_ATOMS: atom_id res chain seq x y z
N PHE A 1 -2.49 -3.99 2.96
CA PHE A 1 -1.60 -3.72 4.11
C PHE A 1 -2.20 -4.04 5.48
N LEU A 2 -3.53 -4.00 5.69
CA LEU A 2 -4.21 -4.46 6.92
C LEU A 2 -3.59 -3.88 8.22
N SER A 3 -3.20 -2.59 8.16
CA SER A 3 -2.41 -1.89 9.17
C SER A 3 -3.16 -0.72 9.82
N HIS A 4 -4.49 -0.82 9.88
CA HIS A 4 -5.34 0.17 10.53
C HIS A 4 -4.97 0.32 12.04
N PRO A 5 -4.88 1.54 12.60
CA PRO A 5 -4.56 1.74 14.02
C PRO A 5 -5.48 1.00 15.00
N ALA A 6 -6.70 0.67 14.58
CA ALA A 6 -7.62 -0.16 15.38
C ALA A 6 -7.08 -1.56 15.70
N TYR A 7 -6.10 -2.07 14.94
CA TYR A 7 -5.42 -3.34 15.24
C TYR A 7 -4.39 -3.22 16.38
N ALA A 8 -3.85 -2.01 16.63
CA ALA A 8 -2.76 -1.83 17.59
C ALA A 8 -3.19 -2.06 19.05
N ALA A 9 -4.49 -1.97 19.34
CA ALA A 9 -5.04 -2.15 20.68
C ALA A 9 -5.46 -3.60 21.00
N ARG A 10 -5.36 -4.53 20.04
CA ARG A 10 -5.84 -5.91 20.18
C ARG A 10 -4.74 -6.89 19.77
N GLU A 11 -4.07 -7.48 20.76
CA GLU A 11 -3.06 -8.51 20.54
C GLU A 11 -3.64 -9.69 19.74
N GLY A 12 -2.87 -10.22 18.77
CA GLY A 12 -3.25 -11.40 17.97
C GLY A 12 -4.20 -11.15 16.80
N VAL A 13 -4.93 -10.02 16.78
CA VAL A 13 -5.91 -9.74 15.70
C VAL A 13 -5.22 -9.55 14.35
N LYS A 14 -4.02 -8.99 14.34
CA LYS A 14 -3.26 -8.78 13.10
C LYS A 14 -2.78 -10.10 12.51
N GLU A 15 -2.36 -11.03 13.37
CA GLU A 15 -1.96 -12.38 13.01
C GLU A 15 -3.14 -13.20 12.47
N GLU A 16 -4.31 -13.10 13.11
CA GLU A 16 -5.53 -13.78 12.68
C GLU A 16 -6.03 -13.26 11.32
N VAL A 17 -6.04 -11.94 11.13
CA VAL A 17 -6.36 -11.32 9.83
C VAL A 17 -5.38 -11.75 8.73
N LEU A 18 -4.09 -11.82 9.05
CA LEU A 18 -3.09 -12.33 8.11
C LEU A 18 -3.31 -13.81 7.79
N ALA A 19 -3.68 -14.63 8.77
CA ALA A 19 -3.97 -16.05 8.56
C ALA A 19 -5.13 -16.21 7.56
N HIS A 20 -6.24 -15.49 7.74
CA HIS A 20 -7.36 -15.52 6.79
C HIS A 20 -6.98 -15.06 5.38
N ALA A 21 -6.17 -14.00 5.27
CA ALA A 21 -5.69 -13.54 3.96
C ALA A 21 -4.75 -14.57 3.29
N ARG A 22 -3.97 -15.32 4.05
CA ARG A 22 -3.01 -16.29 3.54
C ARG A 22 -3.63 -17.65 3.21
N ASP A 23 -4.48 -18.13 4.12
CA ASP A 23 -4.96 -19.52 4.13
C ASP A 23 -6.31 -19.63 3.42
N ASP A 24 -7.17 -18.61 3.53
CA ASP A 24 -8.53 -18.59 2.97
C ASP A 24 -8.69 -17.62 1.78
N ASP A 25 -7.66 -16.81 1.49
CA ASP A 25 -7.70 -15.69 0.53
C ASP A 25 -8.83 -14.68 0.80
N LEU A 26 -9.18 -14.45 2.07
CA LEU A 26 -10.31 -13.59 2.44
C LEU A 26 -9.88 -12.38 3.27
N VAL A 27 -10.58 -11.27 3.06
CA VAL A 27 -10.40 -10.06 3.87
C VAL A 27 -11.30 -10.10 5.09
N TYR A 28 -10.68 -9.97 6.26
CA TYR A 28 -11.37 -9.81 7.53
C TYR A 28 -11.08 -8.44 8.12
N VAL A 29 -12.08 -7.83 8.75
CA VAL A 29 -11.97 -6.53 9.41
C VAL A 29 -12.40 -6.62 10.87
N PRO A 30 -11.84 -5.81 11.79
CA PRO A 30 -12.26 -5.77 13.17
C PRO A 30 -13.74 -5.40 13.29
N ASN A 31 -14.43 -6.09 14.19
CA ASN A 31 -15.76 -5.79 14.63
C ASN A 31 -15.81 -5.84 16.17
N SER A 32 -16.87 -5.30 16.77
CA SER A 32 -17.05 -5.25 18.23
C SER A 32 -16.90 -6.62 18.91
N ALA A 33 -17.29 -7.70 18.22
CA ALA A 33 -17.25 -9.07 18.73
C ALA A 33 -16.03 -9.90 18.30
N GLY A 34 -15.10 -9.37 17.50
CA GLY A 34 -14.05 -10.19 16.89
C GLY A 34 -13.63 -9.67 15.51
N LEU A 35 -13.54 -10.59 14.56
CA LEU A 35 -13.37 -10.29 13.15
C LEU A 35 -14.67 -10.52 12.37
N ARG A 36 -14.87 -9.74 11.32
CA ARG A 36 -15.96 -9.90 10.37
C ARG A 36 -15.37 -10.19 8.99
N ASN A 37 -15.80 -11.29 8.39
CA ASN A 37 -15.53 -11.61 7.00
C ASN A 37 -16.22 -10.58 6.08
N THR A 38 -15.50 -10.03 5.11
CA THR A 38 -16.07 -9.10 4.12
C THR A 38 -16.57 -9.80 2.85
N ASN A 39 -16.30 -11.11 2.70
CA ASN A 39 -16.49 -11.92 1.48
C ASN A 39 -15.73 -11.39 0.26
N VAL A 40 -14.69 -10.59 0.49
CA VAL A 40 -13.83 -10.06 -0.57
C VAL A 40 -12.54 -10.87 -0.61
N SER A 41 -12.13 -11.26 -1.81
CA SER A 41 -10.85 -11.94 -2.01
C SER A 41 -9.68 -10.97 -1.75
N TYR A 42 -8.70 -11.45 -1.00
CA TYR A 42 -7.50 -10.67 -0.74
C TYR A 42 -6.65 -10.52 -2.01
N SER A 43 -6.50 -11.60 -2.78
CA SER A 43 -5.76 -11.60 -4.04
C SER A 43 -6.39 -10.71 -5.11
N GLU A 44 -7.73 -10.69 -5.22
CA GLU A 44 -8.45 -9.79 -6.15
C GLU A 44 -8.18 -8.31 -5.81
N LEU A 45 -8.25 -7.92 -4.53
CA LEU A 45 -7.95 -6.54 -4.13
C LEU A 45 -6.50 -6.14 -4.43
N LEU A 46 -5.54 -7.06 -4.28
CA LEU A 46 -4.15 -6.78 -4.65
C LEU A 46 -3.98 -6.65 -6.16
N ALA A 47 -4.70 -7.45 -6.94
CA ALA A 47 -4.70 -7.37 -8.39
C ALA A 47 -5.28 -6.03 -8.88
N GLU A 48 -6.42 -5.60 -8.33
CA GLU A 48 -7.02 -4.29 -8.61
C GLU A 48 -6.05 -3.15 -8.26
N PHE A 49 -5.42 -3.22 -7.09
CA PHE A 49 -4.43 -2.22 -6.69
C PHE A 49 -3.21 -2.22 -7.61
N ALA A 50 -2.76 -3.39 -8.05
CA ALA A 50 -1.62 -3.52 -8.95
C ALA A 50 -1.92 -2.95 -10.34
N GLU A 51 -3.10 -3.26 -10.89
CA GLU A 51 -3.57 -2.70 -12.17
C GLU A 51 -3.64 -1.18 -12.11
N TRP A 52 -4.30 -0.63 -11.08
CA TRP A 52 -4.36 0.81 -10.87
C TRP A 52 -2.96 1.44 -10.71
N SER A 53 -2.06 0.79 -9.96
CA SER A 53 -0.70 1.28 -9.75
C SER A 53 0.10 1.33 -11.04
N HIS A 54 0.02 0.28 -11.87
CA HIS A 54 0.67 0.25 -13.18
C HIS A 54 0.18 1.40 -14.06
N GLU A 55 -1.12 1.66 -14.08
CA GLU A 55 -1.68 2.77 -14.84
C GLU A 55 -1.19 4.12 -14.33
N MET A 56 -1.13 4.34 -13.01
CA MET A 56 -0.58 5.58 -12.45
C MET A 56 0.89 5.76 -12.80
N ILE A 57 1.69 4.70 -12.70
CA ILE A 57 3.12 4.71 -13.07
C ILE A 57 3.28 5.02 -14.56
N ARG A 58 2.48 4.38 -15.43
CA ARG A 58 2.47 4.63 -16.88
C ARG A 58 2.13 6.07 -17.23
N LEU A 59 1.18 6.67 -16.49
CA LEU A 59 0.80 8.08 -16.60
C LEU A 59 1.81 9.05 -15.95
N GLY A 60 2.89 8.53 -15.35
CA GLY A 60 3.91 9.32 -14.68
C GLY A 60 3.47 9.91 -13.34
N LYS A 61 2.36 9.45 -12.76
CA LYS A 61 1.81 9.98 -11.50
C LYS A 61 2.44 9.33 -10.28
N GLY A 62 2.64 10.13 -9.24
CA GLY A 62 3.02 9.63 -7.92
C GLY A 62 1.83 8.95 -7.21
N ILE A 63 2.13 7.92 -6.44
CA ILE A 63 1.19 7.17 -5.61
C ILE A 63 1.51 7.44 -4.14
N CYS A 64 0.51 7.88 -3.41
CA CYS A 64 0.61 8.25 -2.01
C CYS A 64 -0.10 7.19 -1.14
N ILE A 65 0.61 6.55 -0.21
CA ILE A 65 0.07 5.58 0.74
C ILE A 65 0.06 6.22 2.12
N GLU A 66 -1.13 6.59 2.58
CA GLU A 66 -1.38 7.24 3.89
C GLU A 66 -1.29 6.28 5.09
N LEU A 67 -0.41 5.28 5.00
CA LEU A 67 -0.13 4.34 6.08
C LEU A 67 1.35 4.01 6.08
N SER A 68 1.86 3.64 7.26
CA SER A 68 3.22 3.12 7.40
C SER A 68 3.28 1.70 6.85
N VAL A 69 4.03 1.57 5.77
CA VAL A 69 4.33 0.28 5.14
C VAL A 69 5.79 -0.04 5.46
N SER A 70 6.02 -1.23 6.02
CA SER A 70 7.34 -1.70 6.47
C SER A 70 7.47 -3.19 6.13
N PRO A 71 8.54 -3.61 5.44
CA PRO A 71 8.82 -5.03 5.17
C PRO A 71 9.06 -5.88 6.43
N GLU A 72 9.40 -5.26 7.56
CA GLU A 72 9.62 -5.93 8.83
C GLU A 72 8.30 -6.38 9.48
N ASP A 73 7.19 -5.75 9.11
CA ASP A 73 5.86 -6.16 9.53
C ASP A 73 5.33 -7.32 8.67
N LYS A 74 4.97 -8.44 9.31
CA LYS A 74 4.57 -9.67 8.59
C LYS A 74 3.38 -9.49 7.65
N SER A 75 2.38 -8.69 8.05
CA SER A 75 1.20 -8.41 7.21
C SER A 75 1.57 -7.60 5.98
N ASN A 76 2.38 -6.55 6.17
CA ASN A 76 2.91 -5.77 5.06
C ASN A 76 3.81 -6.61 4.15
N ALA A 77 4.73 -7.40 4.72
CA ALA A 77 5.63 -8.26 3.96
C ALA A 77 4.86 -9.21 3.03
N PHE A 78 3.78 -9.82 3.54
CA PHE A 78 2.91 -10.68 2.74
C PHE A 78 2.27 -9.92 1.57
N ALA A 79 1.67 -8.75 1.83
CA ALA A 79 1.08 -7.93 0.79
C ALA A 79 2.12 -7.48 -0.26
N LEU A 80 3.30 -7.02 0.20
CA LEU A 80 4.39 -6.55 -0.65
C LEU A 80 4.93 -7.65 -1.55
N GLN A 81 5.07 -8.87 -1.04
CA GLN A 81 5.49 -10.01 -1.83
C GLN A 81 4.49 -10.31 -2.94
N ARG A 82 3.19 -10.38 -2.62
CA ARG A 82 2.14 -10.63 -3.61
C ARG A 82 2.06 -9.52 -4.66
N LEU A 83 2.17 -8.26 -4.25
CA LEU A 83 2.22 -7.13 -5.17
C LEU A 83 3.44 -7.21 -6.10
N LYS A 84 4.59 -7.64 -5.58
CA LYS A 84 5.79 -7.86 -6.39
C LYS A 84 5.59 -8.96 -7.43
N GLU A 85 4.91 -10.05 -7.08
CA GLU A 85 4.51 -11.10 -8.03
C GLU A 85 3.58 -10.58 -9.14
N LEU A 86 2.78 -9.54 -8.83
CA LEU A 86 1.93 -8.80 -9.78
C LEU A 86 2.67 -7.65 -10.49
N GLY A 87 3.99 -7.56 -10.34
CA GLY A 87 4.84 -6.57 -11.02
C GLY A 87 4.93 -5.21 -10.32
N VAL A 88 4.39 -5.05 -9.11
CA VAL A 88 4.46 -3.82 -8.32
C VAL A 88 5.45 -4.00 -7.15
N ASP A 89 6.68 -3.55 -7.35
CA ASP A 89 7.75 -3.56 -6.35
C ASP A 89 7.90 -2.17 -5.70
N ILE A 90 7.09 -1.91 -4.67
CA ILE A 90 6.99 -0.60 -3.97
C ILE A 90 8.33 -0.12 -3.40
N PHE A 91 9.19 -1.01 -2.93
CA PHE A 91 10.49 -0.64 -2.34
C PHE A 91 11.68 -0.91 -3.27
N GLY A 92 11.45 -1.56 -4.41
CA GLY A 92 12.42 -1.84 -5.46
C GLY A 92 12.17 -1.03 -6.72
N ALA A 93 11.82 -1.71 -7.82
CA ALA A 93 11.76 -1.14 -9.15
C ALA A 93 10.80 0.06 -9.30
N ASN A 94 9.72 0.11 -8.51
CA ASN A 94 8.73 1.19 -8.58
C ASN A 94 8.89 2.24 -7.47
N LYS A 95 9.96 2.18 -6.67
CA LYS A 95 10.16 3.03 -5.48
C LYS A 95 9.97 4.51 -5.72
N THR A 96 10.40 5.04 -6.86
CA THR A 96 10.28 6.47 -7.19
C THR A 96 8.84 6.92 -7.41
N SER A 97 7.93 5.99 -7.70
CA SER A 97 6.51 6.26 -7.90
C SER A 97 5.70 6.19 -6.61
N PHE A 98 6.25 5.68 -5.51
CA PHE A 98 5.52 5.51 -4.25
C PHE A 98 6.06 6.41 -3.14
N GLN A 99 5.14 7.00 -2.38
CA GLN A 99 5.41 7.72 -1.14
C GLN A 99 4.56 7.13 -0.02
N CYS A 100 5.18 6.57 1.01
CA CYS A 100 4.48 5.98 2.16
C CYS A 100 4.58 6.88 3.39
N GLN A 101 3.51 6.99 4.16
CA GLN A 101 3.47 7.81 5.37
C GLN A 101 4.17 7.08 6.53
N GLY A 102 5.25 7.66 7.08
CA GLY A 102 5.90 7.14 8.30
C GLY A 102 7.25 6.44 8.09
N GLY A 103 8.15 7.06 7.33
CA GLY A 103 9.59 6.89 7.58
C GLY A 103 9.98 7.41 8.98
N PRO A 104 11.27 7.37 9.38
CA PRO A 104 11.76 7.60 10.76
C PRO A 104 11.54 9.02 11.32
N THR A 105 10.70 9.84 10.71
CA THR A 105 10.47 11.24 11.07
C THR A 105 8.99 11.51 11.29
N GLY A 106 8.57 11.44 12.56
CA GLY A 106 7.53 12.32 13.10
C GLY A 106 6.11 12.18 12.55
N PRO A 107 5.17 12.99 13.07
CA PRO A 107 3.74 12.67 13.11
C PRO A 107 3.06 12.54 11.74
N LYS A 108 2.08 11.63 11.73
CA LYS A 108 1.20 11.24 10.63
C LYS A 108 0.44 12.43 10.00
N ALA A 109 1.00 13.02 8.95
CA ALA A 109 0.31 13.59 7.79
C ALA A 109 1.39 13.91 6.76
N PHE A 110 1.21 13.57 5.49
CA PHE A 110 2.12 14.07 4.45
C PHE A 110 2.15 15.60 4.55
N THR A 111 3.34 16.22 4.45
CA THR A 111 3.37 17.67 4.39
C THR A 111 2.70 18.10 3.07
N PRO A 112 2.10 19.31 2.99
CA PRO A 112 1.57 19.81 1.73
C PRO A 112 2.59 19.73 0.57
N LYS A 113 3.89 19.85 0.87
CA LYS A 113 4.95 19.70 -0.12
C LYS A 113 5.08 18.27 -0.66
N ASP A 114 4.90 17.26 0.19
CA ASP A 114 4.96 15.85 -0.22
C ASP A 114 3.76 15.49 -1.09
N LEU A 115 2.56 15.95 -0.69
CA LEU A 115 1.35 15.83 -1.51
C LEU A 115 1.52 16.51 -2.86
N VAL A 116 1.97 17.77 -2.85
CA VAL A 116 2.25 18.53 -4.09
C VAL A 116 3.29 17.81 -4.94
N ALA A 117 4.34 17.22 -4.37
CA ALA A 117 5.32 16.45 -5.12
C ALA A 117 4.73 15.18 -5.74
N ALA A 118 3.82 14.48 -5.06
CA ALA A 118 3.10 13.33 -5.61
C ALA A 118 2.11 13.73 -6.74
N PHE A 119 1.43 14.87 -6.60
CA PHE A 119 0.51 15.39 -7.62
C PHE A 119 1.21 16.08 -8.80
N ASN A 120 2.38 16.67 -8.56
CA ASN A 120 3.17 17.40 -9.55
C ASN A 120 4.41 16.63 -10.01
N THR A 121 4.49 15.32 -9.79
CA THR A 121 5.57 14.51 -10.35
C THR A 121 5.42 14.51 -11.88
N ARG A 122 5.95 15.54 -12.55
CA ARG A 122 6.45 15.40 -13.91
C ARG A 122 7.74 14.60 -13.75
N LEU A 123 7.61 13.28 -13.80
CA LEU A 123 8.79 12.45 -14.05
C LEU A 123 9.40 12.98 -15.33
N LEU A 124 10.65 13.45 -15.22
CA LEU A 124 11.46 13.85 -16.36
C LEU A 124 11.38 12.73 -17.39
N VAL A 125 10.63 12.98 -18.46
CA VAL A 125 10.73 12.17 -19.67
C VAL A 125 12.19 12.31 -20.12
N PRO A 126 12.91 11.21 -20.42
CA PRO A 126 14.32 11.26 -20.81
C PRO A 126 14.63 12.11 -22.05
N ASP A 127 13.62 12.70 -22.68
CA ASP A 127 13.65 13.45 -23.91
C ASP A 127 12.98 14.83 -23.77
N GLY A 128 13.28 15.57 -22.70
CA GLY A 128 13.35 17.04 -22.70
C GLY A 128 12.14 17.85 -23.21
N THR A 129 10.97 17.24 -23.42
CA THR A 129 9.81 17.91 -24.00
C THR A 129 8.69 17.90 -22.98
N THR A 130 8.52 19.03 -22.29
CA THR A 130 7.34 19.28 -21.47
C THR A 130 6.12 19.42 -22.39
N ALA A 131 5.22 18.45 -22.36
CA ALA A 131 3.85 18.65 -22.80
C ALA A 131 3.10 19.48 -21.75
N TRP A 132 2.40 20.52 -22.21
CA TRP A 132 1.56 21.40 -21.41
C TRP A 132 0.28 20.69 -20.99
#